data_AF-H0BSZ4-F1
#
_entry.id   AF-H0BSZ4-F1
#
_cell.length_a   1.000
_cell.length_b   1.000
_cell.length_c   1.000
_cell.angle_alpha   90.00
_cell.angle_beta   90.00
_cell.angle_gamma   90.00
#
_symmetry.space_group_name_H-M   'P 1'
#
loop_
_entity.id
_entity.type
_entity.pdbx_description
1 polymer ?
#
loop_
_entity_poly.entity_id
_entity_poly.type
_entity_poly.pdbx_seq_one_letter_code
_entity_poly.pdbx_strand_id
1 'polypeptide(L)'
;MALIAVLWLVAALSIMVMGLVHNLRGEARLAGQARQMAVAAGLGDAAIHIVLQEMLARTQQGQPQKSLEVVPVTYGGQNIAVEILPISGLININGAGAPLLAQLLAVAGLPQNAAQDMAQAIVDLRSTRDPQGAARNFEAIEDLLQVPGIDYDLYAKIAPLLTADQTGGDRVNPLAAPESVLLVLAGGDAGKAASIGVQRAAGAVGIDTTGLIGEFIDSNTATQRFRLTARVPLADGAAAVVARSVNLTSTARDGMPWHTYRFEQRLREDTAAP
;
A
#
# COMPACT_ATOMS: atom_id res chain seq x y z
N MET A 1 1.45 56.52 -40.33
CA MET A 1 0.43 56.04 -39.35
C MET A 1 -0.07 54.63 -39.66
N ALA A 2 -0.44 54.30 -40.90
CA ALA A 2 -0.95 52.96 -41.26
C ALA A 2 0.02 51.78 -40.96
N LEU A 3 1.32 51.94 -41.23
CA LEU A 3 2.33 50.88 -40.99
C LEU A 3 2.47 50.47 -39.51
N ILE A 4 2.36 51.42 -38.58
CA ILE A 4 2.46 51.16 -37.14
C ILE A 4 1.25 50.36 -36.67
N ALA A 5 0.05 50.69 -37.16
CA ALA A 5 -1.18 49.97 -36.83
C ALA A 5 -1.13 48.50 -37.32
N VAL A 6 -0.59 48.27 -38.52
CA VAL A 6 -0.38 46.92 -39.05
C VAL A 6 0.61 46.13 -38.19
N LEU A 7 1.73 46.75 -37.80
CA LEU A 7 2.75 46.09 -36.99
C LEU A 7 2.22 45.69 -35.60
N TRP A 8 1.42 46.53 -34.97
CA TRP A 8 0.76 46.20 -33.70
C TRP A 8 -0.28 45.09 -33.84
N LEU A 9 -1.05 45.08 -34.93
CA LEU A 9 -2.02 44.02 -35.20
C LEU A 9 -1.33 42.67 -35.43
N VAL A 10 -0.23 42.66 -36.20
CA VAL A 10 0.59 41.45 -36.40
C VAL A 10 1.17 40.98 -35.07
N ALA A 11 1.72 41.87 -34.25
CA ALA A 11 2.26 41.51 -32.93
C ALA A 11 1.19 40.92 -32.00
N ALA A 12 0.00 41.54 -31.93
CA ALA A 12 -1.12 41.03 -31.14
C ALA A 12 -1.60 39.64 -31.63
N LEU A 13 -1.68 39.46 -32.95
CA LEU A 13 -2.03 38.18 -33.57
C LEU A 13 -0.97 37.11 -33.25
N SER A 14 0.33 37.45 -33.33
CA SER A 14 1.43 36.53 -32.99
C SER A 14 1.38 36.06 -31.54
N ILE A 15 1.11 36.97 -30.59
CA ILE A 15 0.96 36.62 -29.17
C ILE A 15 -0.23 35.69 -28.97
N MET A 16 -1.37 35.98 -29.59
CA MET A 16 -2.57 35.15 -29.51
C MET A 16 -2.32 33.73 -30.06
N VAL A 17 -1.69 33.63 -31.23
CA VAL A 17 -1.33 32.34 -31.84
C VAL A 17 -0.35 31.57 -30.95
N MET A 18 0.64 32.24 -30.36
CA MET A 18 1.60 31.60 -29.45
C MET A 18 0.93 31.05 -28.19
N GLY A 19 0.00 31.81 -27.60
CA GLY A 19 -0.83 31.36 -26.48
C GLY A 19 -1.68 30.14 -26.84
N LEU A 20 -2.32 30.15 -28.01
CA LEU A 20 -3.12 29.01 -28.49
C LEU A 20 -2.27 27.75 -28.70
N VAL A 21 -1.10 27.88 -29.34
CA VAL A 21 -0.19 26.73 -29.55
C VAL A 21 0.30 26.17 -28.22
N HIS A 22 0.58 27.02 -27.23
CA HIS A 22 0.96 26.57 -25.90
C HIS A 22 -0.15 25.77 -25.22
N ASN A 23 -1.39 26.26 -25.28
CA ASN A 23 -2.56 25.55 -24.73
C ASN A 23 -2.80 24.21 -25.41
N LEU A 24 -2.80 24.16 -26.75
CA LEU A 24 -3.00 22.91 -27.50
C LEU A 24 -1.92 21.87 -27.19
N ARG A 25 -0.66 22.29 -27.04
CA ARG A 25 0.42 21.39 -26.60
C ARG A 25 0.20 20.89 -25.17
N GLY A 26 -0.32 21.73 -24.29
CA GLY A 26 -0.71 21.36 -22.93
C GLY A 26 -1.80 20.28 -22.94
N GLU A 27 -2.88 20.50 -23.68
CA GLU A 27 -3.99 19.54 -23.81
C GLU A 27 -3.53 18.20 -24.40
N ALA A 28 -2.71 18.22 -25.46
CA ALA A 28 -2.18 17.00 -26.06
C ALA A 28 -1.30 16.20 -25.08
N ARG A 29 -0.52 16.88 -24.24
CA ARG A 29 0.29 16.23 -23.18
C ARG A 29 -0.59 15.59 -22.12
N LEU A 30 -1.61 16.31 -21.63
CA LEU A 30 -2.55 15.79 -20.63
C LEU A 30 -3.32 14.57 -21.16
N ALA A 31 -3.82 14.64 -22.40
CA ALA A 31 -4.48 13.51 -23.04
C ALA A 31 -3.56 12.30 -23.22
N GLY A 32 -2.29 12.54 -23.59
CA GLY A 32 -1.27 11.50 -23.67
C GLY A 32 -1.02 10.80 -22.33
N GLN A 33 -0.87 11.58 -21.25
CA GLN A 33 -0.68 11.06 -19.89
C GLN A 33 -1.89 10.27 -19.40
N ALA A 34 -3.10 10.79 -19.58
CA ALA A 34 -4.34 10.10 -19.21
C ALA A 34 -4.47 8.75 -19.94
N ARG A 35 -4.16 8.71 -21.23
CA ARG A 35 -4.13 7.46 -22.01
C ARG A 35 -3.09 6.48 -21.47
N GLN A 36 -1.88 6.96 -21.19
CA GLN A 36 -0.79 6.11 -20.66
C GLN A 36 -1.16 5.52 -19.30
N MET A 37 -1.77 6.32 -18.41
CA MET A 37 -2.27 5.83 -17.12
C MET A 37 -3.39 4.81 -17.27
N ALA A 38 -4.34 5.00 -18.20
CA ALA A 38 -5.41 4.04 -18.44
C ALA A 38 -4.89 2.71 -18.99
N VAL A 39 -3.92 2.75 -19.91
CA VAL A 39 -3.26 1.54 -20.44
C VAL A 39 -2.51 0.82 -19.32
N ALA A 40 -1.74 1.56 -18.51
CA ALA A 40 -0.99 0.98 -17.41
C ALA A 40 -1.93 0.38 -16.33
N ALA A 41 -3.07 1.01 -16.06
CA ALA A 41 -4.11 0.48 -15.19
C ALA A 41 -4.61 -0.88 -15.67
N GLY A 42 -4.96 -0.98 -16.96
CA GLY A 42 -5.44 -2.23 -17.55
C GLY A 42 -4.40 -3.35 -17.55
N LEU A 43 -3.12 -3.01 -17.79
CA LEU A 43 -2.02 -3.97 -17.71
C LEU A 43 -1.79 -4.46 -16.27
N GLY A 44 -1.78 -3.55 -15.30
CA GLY A 44 -1.64 -3.89 -13.88
C GLY A 44 -2.81 -4.72 -13.36
N ASP A 45 -4.04 -4.37 -13.75
CA ASP A 45 -5.22 -5.15 -13.43
C ASP A 45 -5.15 -6.56 -14.01
N ALA A 46 -4.78 -6.71 -15.28
CA ALA A 46 -4.61 -8.03 -15.88
C ALA A 46 -3.56 -8.88 -15.15
N ALA A 47 -2.41 -8.28 -14.80
CA ALA A 47 -1.37 -8.96 -14.05
C ALA A 47 -1.85 -9.42 -12.67
N ILE A 48 -2.59 -8.56 -11.95
CA ILE A 48 -3.19 -8.92 -10.66
C ILE A 48 -4.17 -10.09 -10.82
N HIS A 49 -5.02 -10.08 -11.85
CA HIS A 49 -6.00 -11.15 -12.07
C HIS A 49 -5.34 -12.50 -12.37
N ILE A 50 -4.23 -12.51 -13.14
CA ILE A 50 -3.43 -13.71 -13.40
C ILE A 50 -2.89 -14.27 -12.08
N VAL A 51 -2.32 -13.41 -11.23
CA VAL A 51 -1.78 -13.82 -9.92
C VAL A 51 -2.89 -14.35 -9.00
N LEU A 52 -4.06 -13.71 -8.98
CA LEU A 52 -5.19 -14.18 -8.18
C LEU A 52 -5.68 -15.57 -8.62
N GLN A 53 -5.70 -15.85 -9.93
CA GLN A 53 -6.04 -17.18 -10.45
C GLN A 53 -5.01 -18.23 -10.00
N GLU A 54 -3.73 -17.89 -10.06
CA GLU A 54 -2.65 -18.78 -9.60
C GLU A 54 -2.74 -19.03 -8.08
N MET A 55 -2.96 -17.98 -7.28
CA MET A 55 -3.15 -18.10 -5.83
C MET A 55 -4.32 -19.02 -5.49
N LEU A 56 -5.43 -18.92 -6.22
CA LEU A 56 -6.59 -19.79 -6.03
C LEU A 56 -6.25 -21.25 -6.35
N ALA A 57 -5.57 -21.50 -7.47
CA ALA A 57 -5.13 -22.84 -7.86
C ALA A 57 -4.17 -23.45 -6.83
N ARG A 58 -3.17 -22.69 -6.36
CA ARG A 58 -2.24 -23.12 -5.30
C ARG A 58 -2.97 -23.41 -3.98
N THR A 59 -3.94 -22.58 -3.62
CA THR A 59 -4.77 -22.79 -2.42
C THR A 59 -5.57 -24.09 -2.51
N GLN A 60 -6.16 -24.41 -3.67
CA GLN A 60 -6.87 -25.67 -3.91
C GLN A 60 -5.94 -26.90 -3.83
N GLN A 61 -4.65 -26.72 -4.11
CA GLN A 61 -3.61 -27.74 -3.97
C GLN A 61 -3.05 -27.84 -2.54
N GLY A 62 -3.61 -27.11 -1.58
CA GLY A 62 -3.16 -27.11 -0.18
C GLY A 62 -1.93 -26.25 0.10
N GLN A 63 -1.56 -25.35 -0.82
CA GLN A 63 -0.41 -24.45 -0.72
C GLN A 63 -0.88 -22.98 -0.70
N PRO A 64 -1.63 -22.53 0.32
CA PRO A 64 -2.09 -21.15 0.39
C PRO A 64 -0.92 -20.18 0.56
N GLN A 65 -1.08 -18.96 0.03
CA GLN A 65 -0.11 -17.89 0.24
C GLN A 65 -0.04 -17.50 1.72
N LYS A 66 1.14 -17.58 2.33
CA LYS A 66 1.37 -17.24 3.75
C LYS A 66 2.42 -16.15 3.96
N SER A 67 3.29 -15.95 2.99
CA SER A 67 4.38 -14.98 3.03
C SER A 67 4.18 -13.88 2.01
N LEU A 68 4.86 -12.75 2.21
CA LEU A 68 4.99 -11.76 1.16
C LEU A 68 5.88 -12.32 0.05
N GLU A 69 5.43 -12.16 -1.19
CA GLU A 69 6.10 -12.68 -2.38
C GLU A 69 5.93 -11.69 -3.53
N VAL A 70 6.95 -11.58 -4.39
CA VAL A 70 6.88 -10.79 -5.62
C VAL A 70 6.90 -11.74 -6.80
N VAL A 71 5.80 -11.79 -7.54
CA VAL A 71 5.63 -12.68 -8.70
C VAL A 71 5.81 -11.87 -9.98
N PRO A 72 6.77 -12.21 -10.86
CA PRO A 72 6.89 -11.59 -12.17
C PRO A 72 5.81 -12.13 -13.11
N VAL A 73 5.03 -11.24 -13.72
CA VAL A 73 3.97 -11.57 -14.67
C VAL A 73 4.29 -10.95 -16.02
N THR A 74 4.35 -11.76 -17.08
CA THR A 74 4.47 -11.25 -18.45
C THR A 74 3.10 -11.07 -19.07
N TYR A 75 2.70 -9.84 -19.36
CA TYR A 75 1.43 -9.53 -20.02
C TYR A 75 1.57 -8.30 -20.93
N GLY A 76 0.94 -8.33 -22.10
CA GLY A 76 1.00 -7.21 -23.06
C GLY A 76 2.42 -6.85 -23.53
N GLY A 77 3.35 -7.82 -23.53
CA GLY A 77 4.76 -7.61 -23.89
C GLY A 77 5.60 -6.91 -22.81
N GLN A 78 5.06 -6.73 -21.60
CA GLN A 78 5.76 -6.14 -20.46
C GLN A 78 5.94 -7.17 -19.33
N ASN A 79 7.03 -7.05 -18.59
CA ASN A 79 7.23 -7.78 -17.35
C ASN A 79 6.77 -6.90 -16.18
N ILE A 80 5.73 -7.34 -15.49
CA ILE A 80 5.05 -6.61 -14.42
C ILE A 80 5.32 -7.35 -13.12
N ALA A 81 5.98 -6.71 -12.17
CA ALA A 81 6.17 -7.27 -10.84
C ALA A 81 4.87 -7.07 -10.03
N VAL A 82 4.29 -8.17 -9.55
CA VAL A 82 3.12 -8.15 -8.68
C VAL A 82 3.55 -8.60 -7.28
N GLU A 83 3.54 -7.67 -6.34
CA GLU A 83 3.73 -7.98 -4.92
C GLU A 83 2.41 -8.52 -4.36
N ILE A 84 2.50 -9.63 -3.64
CA ILE A 84 1.42 -10.24 -2.88
C ILE A 84 1.74 -10.03 -1.40
N LEU A 85 0.97 -9.18 -0.73
CA LEU A 85 1.12 -8.89 0.70
C LEU A 85 -0.09 -9.45 1.46
N PRO A 86 0.07 -10.54 2.25
CA PRO A 86 -0.97 -10.98 3.17
C PRO A 86 -1.24 -9.91 4.22
N ILE A 87 -2.50 -9.58 4.48
CA ILE A 87 -2.86 -8.51 5.44
C ILE A 87 -2.38 -8.83 6.87
N SER A 88 -2.15 -10.11 7.20
CA SER A 88 -1.56 -10.53 8.47
C SER A 88 -0.12 -10.03 8.66
N GLY A 89 0.55 -9.53 7.62
CA GLY A 89 1.85 -8.86 7.70
C GLY A 89 1.78 -7.39 8.13
N LEU A 90 0.58 -6.79 8.22
CA LEU A 90 0.40 -5.42 8.68
C LEU A 90 -0.08 -5.40 10.13
N ILE A 91 0.15 -4.28 10.81
CA ILE A 91 -0.32 -4.08 12.18
C ILE A 91 -1.81 -3.76 12.14
N ASN A 92 -2.63 -4.61 12.74
CA ASN A 92 -4.07 -4.36 12.83
C ASN A 92 -4.38 -3.27 13.86
N ILE A 93 -4.83 -2.08 13.41
CA ILE A 93 -5.13 -0.95 14.31
C ILE A 93 -6.31 -1.22 15.25
N ASN A 94 -7.14 -2.21 14.94
CA ASN A 94 -8.27 -2.59 15.78
C ASN A 94 -7.93 -3.73 16.76
N GLY A 95 -6.85 -4.47 16.52
CA GLY A 95 -6.46 -5.63 17.32
C GLY A 95 -5.17 -5.46 18.10
N ALA A 96 -4.20 -4.71 17.58
CA ALA A 96 -2.86 -4.55 18.17
C ALA A 96 -2.95 -3.95 19.58
N GLY A 97 -2.26 -4.56 20.55
CA GLY A 97 -2.19 -4.04 21.91
C GLY A 97 -1.37 -2.75 22.03
N ALA A 98 -1.53 -2.04 23.15
CA ALA A 98 -0.79 -0.80 23.42
C ALA A 98 0.74 -0.95 23.28
N PRO A 99 1.39 -2.06 23.71
CA PRO A 99 2.85 -2.21 23.53
C PRO A 99 3.30 -2.21 22.07
N LEU A 100 2.58 -2.89 21.18
CA LEU A 100 2.91 -2.93 19.74
C LEU A 100 2.68 -1.56 19.08
N LEU A 101 1.58 -0.89 19.42
CA LEU A 101 1.29 0.45 18.93
C LEU A 101 2.33 1.48 19.42
N ALA A 102 2.77 1.37 20.68
CA ALA A 102 3.82 2.22 21.23
C ALA A 102 5.15 2.00 20.50
N GLN A 103 5.50 0.74 20.21
CA GLN A 103 6.70 0.43 19.43
C GLN A 103 6.64 1.01 18.01
N LEU A 104 5.48 0.90 17.34
CA LEU A 104 5.26 1.51 16.02
C LEU A 104 5.50 3.02 16.05
N LEU A 105 4.90 3.71 17.03
CA LEU A 105 5.00 5.15 17.18
C LEU A 105 6.42 5.61 17.54
N ALA A 106 7.11 4.85 18.39
CA ALA A 106 8.51 5.12 18.73
C ALA A 106 9.43 5.01 17.50
N VAL A 107 9.24 3.97 16.68
CA VAL A 107 9.99 3.81 15.42
C VAL A 107 9.64 4.90 14.40
N ALA A 108 8.41 5.41 14.42
CA ALA A 108 8.00 6.56 13.61
C ALA A 108 8.61 7.90 14.07
N GLY A 109 9.29 7.91 15.22
CA GLY A 109 10.06 9.04 15.75
C GLY A 109 9.48 9.70 17.00
N LEU A 110 8.43 9.15 17.62
CA LEU A 110 7.91 9.69 18.88
C LEU A 110 8.83 9.33 20.06
N PRO A 111 9.01 10.23 21.04
CA PRO A 111 9.62 9.88 22.31
C PRO A 111 8.86 8.73 22.98
N GLN A 112 9.58 7.84 23.67
CA GLN A 112 9.01 6.60 24.23
C GLN A 112 7.77 6.83 25.10
N ASN A 113 7.78 7.82 26.00
CA ASN A 113 6.63 8.14 26.85
C ASN A 113 5.44 8.64 26.01
N ALA A 114 5.68 9.55 25.07
CA ALA A 114 4.64 10.06 24.18
C ALA A 114 4.05 8.95 23.29
N ALA A 115 4.87 8.00 22.85
CA ALA A 115 4.43 6.84 22.09
C ALA A 115 3.54 5.91 22.93
N GLN A 116 3.85 5.70 24.21
CA GLN A 116 3.03 4.93 25.14
C GLN A 116 1.67 5.60 25.41
N ASP A 117 1.69 6.90 25.71
CA ASP A 117 0.47 7.67 25.97
C ASP A 117 -0.45 7.68 24.75
N MET A 118 0.12 7.90 23.56
CA MET A 118 -0.61 7.90 22.29
C MET A 118 -1.15 6.51 21.95
N ALA A 119 -0.36 5.44 22.16
CA ALA A 119 -0.83 4.08 21.97
C ALA A 119 -2.02 3.75 22.87
N GLN A 120 -1.99 4.20 24.13
CA GLN A 120 -3.11 4.03 25.04
C GLN A 120 -4.33 4.82 24.57
N ALA A 121 -4.15 6.07 24.12
CA ALA A 121 -5.24 6.88 23.57
C ALA A 121 -5.91 6.22 22.35
N ILE A 122 -5.14 5.58 21.47
CA ILE A 122 -5.67 4.81 20.33
C ILE A 122 -6.52 3.64 20.82
N VAL A 123 -6.03 2.88 21.81
CA VAL A 123 -6.75 1.73 22.38
C VAL A 123 -8.03 2.19 23.09
N ASP A 124 -7.98 3.26 23.86
CA ASP A 124 -9.13 3.81 24.59
C ASP A 124 -10.20 4.31 23.62
N LEU A 125 -9.80 5.01 22.55
CA LEU A 125 -10.72 5.51 21.54
C LEU A 125 -11.49 4.37 20.88
N ARG A 126 -10.81 3.31 20.44
CA ARG A 126 -11.48 2.17 19.80
C ARG A 126 -12.27 1.28 20.76
N SER A 127 -11.95 1.34 22.05
CA SER A 127 -12.67 0.62 23.12
C SER A 127 -13.91 1.38 23.61
N THR A 128 -14.06 2.65 23.23
CA THR A 128 -15.24 3.45 23.56
C THR A 128 -16.47 2.86 22.89
N ARG A 129 -17.51 2.60 23.68
CA ARG A 129 -18.77 2.04 23.15
C ARG A 129 -19.63 3.13 22.54
N ASP A 130 -20.23 2.82 21.41
CA ASP A 130 -21.29 3.64 20.84
C ASP A 130 -22.57 3.56 21.70
N PRO A 131 -23.61 4.39 21.43
CA PRO A 131 -24.88 4.33 22.15
C PRO A 131 -25.61 2.98 22.09
N GLN A 132 -25.20 2.09 21.17
CA GLN A 132 -25.75 0.75 20.98
C GLN A 132 -24.91 -0.32 21.69
N GLY A 133 -23.82 0.08 22.36
CA GLY A 133 -22.94 -0.79 23.13
C GLY A 133 -21.84 -1.48 22.32
N ALA A 134 -21.69 -1.18 21.03
CA ALA A 134 -20.64 -1.73 20.17
C ALA A 134 -19.33 -0.95 20.33
N ALA A 135 -18.20 -1.64 20.28
CA ALA A 135 -16.88 -0.98 20.27
C ALA A 135 -16.73 -0.12 19.01
N ARG A 136 -16.30 1.13 19.16
CA ARG A 136 -16.04 2.06 18.07
C ARG A 136 -14.73 1.70 17.37
N ASN A 137 -14.70 0.58 16.66
CA ASN A 137 -13.57 0.21 15.82
C ASN A 137 -13.30 1.29 14.77
N PHE A 138 -12.04 1.41 14.35
CA PHE A 138 -11.67 2.19 13.19
C PHE A 138 -12.16 1.48 11.91
N GLU A 139 -12.90 2.19 11.07
CA GLU A 139 -13.37 1.64 9.78
C GLU A 139 -12.30 1.81 8.71
N ALA A 140 -11.52 2.88 8.82
CA ALA A 140 -10.44 3.21 7.90
C ALA A 140 -9.18 3.61 8.68
N ILE A 141 -8.02 3.58 8.01
CA ILE A 141 -6.75 3.96 8.65
C ILE A 141 -6.75 5.47 8.92
N GLU A 142 -7.41 6.23 8.05
CA GLU A 142 -7.66 7.68 8.08
C GLU A 142 -8.34 8.13 9.38
N ASP A 143 -9.10 7.24 10.03
CA ASP A 143 -9.76 7.55 11.31
C ASP A 143 -8.76 7.85 12.44
N LEU A 144 -7.48 7.46 12.28
CA LEU A 144 -6.41 7.86 13.20
C LEU A 144 -6.23 9.37 13.27
N LEU A 145 -6.58 10.14 12.23
CA LEU A 145 -6.54 11.60 12.27
C LEU A 145 -7.56 12.21 13.25
N GLN A 146 -8.52 11.40 13.74
CA GLN A 146 -9.44 11.82 14.80
C GLN A 146 -8.82 11.67 16.20
N VAL A 147 -7.71 10.94 16.34
CA VAL A 147 -7.00 10.76 17.61
C VAL A 147 -6.23 12.05 17.92
N PRO A 148 -6.50 12.72 19.05
CA PRO A 148 -5.79 13.94 19.41
C PRO A 148 -4.27 13.71 19.48
N GLY A 149 -3.51 14.52 18.75
CA GLY A 149 -2.05 14.49 18.70
C GLY A 149 -1.45 13.61 17.59
N ILE A 150 -2.27 12.93 16.77
CA ILE A 150 -1.83 12.39 15.48
C ILE A 150 -1.94 13.51 14.44
N ASP A 151 -0.80 14.04 14.00
CA ASP A 151 -0.74 14.95 12.86
C ASP A 151 -0.60 14.19 11.54
N TYR A 152 -0.69 14.94 10.43
CA TYR A 152 -0.60 14.36 9.09
C TYR A 152 0.77 13.72 8.81
N ASP A 153 1.85 14.30 9.35
CA ASP A 153 3.21 13.81 9.12
C ASP A 153 3.43 12.45 9.81
N LEU A 154 2.98 12.31 11.04
CA LEU A 154 2.98 11.04 11.76
C LEU A 154 2.08 10.01 11.07
N TYR A 155 0.85 10.42 10.74
CA TYR A 155 -0.10 9.57 10.01
C TYR A 155 0.51 9.04 8.71
N ALA A 156 1.12 9.89 7.88
CA ALA A 156 1.72 9.51 6.62
C ALA A 156 2.87 8.49 6.78
N LYS A 157 3.61 8.54 7.90
CA LYS A 157 4.67 7.57 8.22
C LYS A 157 4.11 6.21 8.64
N ILE A 158 3.06 6.18 9.45
CA ILE A 158 2.54 4.93 10.03
C ILE A 158 1.47 4.26 9.16
N ALA A 159 0.68 5.01 8.41
CA ALA A 159 -0.44 4.49 7.63
C ALA A 159 -0.05 3.31 6.69
N PRO A 160 1.11 3.30 6.02
CA PRO A 160 1.50 2.16 5.17
C PRO A 160 1.76 0.85 5.94
N LEU A 161 2.02 0.92 7.25
CA LEU A 161 2.33 -0.23 8.12
C LEU A 161 1.07 -0.84 8.75
N LEU A 162 -0.09 -0.19 8.56
CA LEU A 162 -1.32 -0.46 9.28
C LEU A 162 -2.40 -1.07 8.39
N THR A 163 -3.35 -1.74 9.05
CA THR A 163 -4.59 -2.20 8.44
C THR A 163 -5.77 -2.02 9.40
N ALA A 164 -6.90 -1.54 8.87
CA ALA A 164 -8.20 -1.60 9.52
C ALA A 164 -9.03 -2.79 9.00
N ASP A 165 -8.57 -3.41 7.91
CA ASP A 165 -9.32 -4.38 7.13
C ASP A 165 -9.18 -5.81 7.67
N GLN A 166 -8.62 -6.02 8.87
CA GLN A 166 -8.48 -7.34 9.48
C GLN A 166 -9.45 -7.52 10.65
N THR A 167 -10.24 -8.59 10.60
CA THR A 167 -11.13 -8.94 11.71
C THR A 167 -10.32 -9.74 12.74
N GLY A 168 -10.08 -9.14 13.91
CA GLY A 168 -9.28 -9.76 14.97
C GLY A 168 -7.77 -9.84 14.67
N GLY A 169 -7.04 -10.48 15.57
CA GLY A 169 -5.58 -10.58 15.52
C GLY A 169 -4.90 -9.37 16.15
N ASP A 170 -4.15 -9.63 17.21
CA ASP A 170 -3.35 -8.67 17.99
C ASP A 170 -1.85 -8.70 17.64
N ARG A 171 -1.45 -9.66 16.81
CA ARG A 171 -0.07 -9.95 16.39
C ARG A 171 0.09 -9.93 14.87
N VAL A 172 1.33 -9.84 14.44
CA VAL A 172 1.74 -9.75 13.03
C VAL A 172 2.48 -11.00 12.61
N ASN A 173 2.21 -11.49 11.40
CA ASN A 173 2.98 -12.57 10.81
C ASN A 173 4.28 -12.00 10.19
N PRO A 174 5.47 -12.29 10.73
CA PRO A 174 6.73 -11.75 10.23
C PRO A 174 7.08 -12.24 8.81
N LEU A 175 6.57 -13.40 8.40
CA LEU A 175 6.78 -13.90 7.04
C LEU A 175 5.97 -13.11 6.00
N ALA A 176 4.85 -12.52 6.42
CA ALA A 176 4.01 -11.66 5.60
C ALA A 176 4.38 -10.17 5.71
N ALA A 177 5.15 -9.79 6.73
CA ALA A 177 5.42 -8.39 7.03
C ALA A 177 6.34 -7.72 6.00
N PRO A 178 6.03 -6.49 5.53
CA PRO A 178 6.98 -5.67 4.79
C PRO A 178 8.12 -5.22 5.71
N GLU A 179 9.24 -4.78 5.13
CA GLU A 179 10.45 -4.41 5.88
C GLU A 179 10.21 -3.32 6.93
N SER A 180 9.37 -2.34 6.63
CA SER A 180 9.00 -1.28 7.58
C SER A 180 8.25 -1.82 8.80
N VAL A 181 7.43 -2.85 8.65
CA VAL A 181 6.77 -3.51 9.79
C VAL A 181 7.77 -4.42 10.52
N LEU A 182 8.66 -5.10 9.81
CA LEU A 182 9.74 -5.88 10.44
C LEU A 182 10.64 -5.00 11.31
N LEU A 183 10.91 -3.75 10.90
CA LEU A 183 11.64 -2.78 11.72
C LEU A 183 10.95 -2.51 13.06
N VAL A 184 9.62 -2.38 13.05
CA VAL A 184 8.81 -2.23 14.27
C VAL A 184 8.91 -3.48 15.15
N LEU A 185 8.74 -4.66 14.54
CA LEU A 185 8.82 -5.95 15.25
C LEU A 185 10.22 -6.23 15.81
N ALA A 186 11.26 -5.66 15.20
CA ALA A 186 12.66 -5.78 15.64
C ALA A 186 13.09 -4.68 16.63
N GLY A 187 12.16 -3.84 17.11
CA GLY A 187 12.47 -2.79 18.07
C GLY A 187 13.27 -1.62 17.48
N GLY A 188 13.25 -1.43 16.16
CA GLY A 188 14.06 -0.43 15.44
C GLY A 188 15.40 -0.96 14.90
N ASP A 189 15.69 -2.25 15.01
CA ASP A 189 16.90 -2.86 14.44
C ASP A 189 16.73 -3.14 12.93
N ALA A 190 17.21 -2.21 12.11
CA ALA A 190 17.15 -2.30 10.65
C ALA A 190 17.95 -3.48 10.08
N GLY A 191 19.04 -3.89 10.74
CA GLY A 191 19.86 -5.01 10.27
C GLY A 191 19.11 -6.35 10.37
N LYS A 192 18.36 -6.54 11.46
CA LYS A 192 17.47 -7.70 11.63
C LYS A 192 16.28 -7.66 10.68
N ALA A 193 15.64 -6.50 10.52
CA ALA A 193 14.51 -6.37 9.60
C ALA A 193 14.91 -6.71 8.15
N ALA A 194 16.03 -6.16 7.68
CA ALA A 194 16.56 -6.41 6.35
C ALA A 194 16.96 -7.88 6.15
N SER A 195 17.60 -8.52 7.15
CA SER A 195 18.06 -9.90 7.02
C SER A 195 16.91 -10.90 6.85
N ILE A 196 15.78 -10.69 7.54
CA ILE A 196 14.55 -11.47 7.37
C ILE A 196 13.99 -11.30 5.95
N GLY A 197 13.93 -10.05 5.46
CA GLY A 197 13.47 -9.74 4.11
C GLY A 197 14.32 -10.44 3.02
N VAL A 198 15.64 -10.39 3.16
CA VAL A 198 16.59 -11.04 2.23
C VAL A 198 16.45 -12.57 2.27
N GLN A 199 16.38 -13.17 3.46
CA GLN A 199 16.20 -14.63 3.58
C GLN A 199 14.88 -15.09 2.94
N ARG A 200 13.80 -14.33 3.11
CA ARG A 200 12.51 -14.60 2.48
C ARG A 200 12.60 -14.49 0.95
N ALA A 201 13.22 -13.42 0.43
CA ALA A 201 13.38 -13.24 -1.01
C ALA A 201 14.24 -14.34 -1.65
N ALA A 202 15.19 -14.91 -0.90
CA ALA A 202 16.00 -16.05 -1.32
C ALA A 202 15.29 -17.41 -1.21
N GLY A 203 14.06 -17.47 -0.68
CA GLY A 203 13.32 -18.72 -0.47
C GLY A 203 13.92 -19.60 0.62
N ALA A 204 14.62 -19.01 1.60
CA ALA A 204 15.24 -19.77 2.69
C ALA A 204 14.19 -20.49 3.54
N VAL A 205 14.50 -21.73 3.93
CA VAL A 205 13.69 -22.51 4.87
C VAL A 205 14.17 -22.23 6.29
N GLY A 206 13.25 -22.02 7.23
CA GLY A 206 13.60 -21.78 8.63
C GLY A 206 14.17 -20.39 8.89
N ILE A 207 13.52 -19.35 8.36
CA ILE A 207 13.90 -17.95 8.55
C ILE A 207 14.04 -17.64 10.05
N ASP A 208 15.19 -17.11 10.44
CA ASP A 208 15.47 -16.75 11.82
C ASP A 208 14.68 -15.50 12.23
N THR A 209 13.71 -15.68 13.14
CA THR A 209 12.88 -14.61 13.70
C THR A 209 13.20 -14.34 15.17
N THR A 210 14.25 -14.95 15.72
CA THR A 210 14.62 -14.85 17.14
C THR A 210 14.98 -13.41 17.56
N GLY A 211 15.36 -12.59 16.59
CA GLY A 211 15.65 -11.17 16.78
C GLY A 211 14.42 -10.26 16.91
N LEU A 212 13.20 -10.78 16.69
CA LEU A 212 11.95 -10.04 16.79
C LEU A 212 11.37 -10.12 18.22
N ILE A 213 10.58 -9.13 18.59
CA ILE A 213 9.87 -9.09 19.86
C ILE A 213 8.73 -10.13 19.81
N GLY A 214 8.92 -11.24 20.52
CA GLY A 214 8.05 -12.42 20.46
C GLY A 214 6.57 -12.16 20.78
N GLU A 215 6.27 -11.16 21.61
CA GLU A 215 4.89 -10.84 21.99
C GLU A 215 4.08 -10.21 20.84
N PHE A 216 4.75 -9.67 19.81
CA PHE A 216 4.14 -8.99 18.66
C PHE A 216 3.90 -9.92 17.47
N ILE A 217 4.41 -11.15 17.50
CA ILE A 217 4.46 -12.02 16.32
C ILE A 217 3.62 -13.29 16.43
N ASP A 218 2.98 -13.65 15.32
CA ASP A 218 2.36 -14.95 15.12
C ASP A 218 2.59 -15.42 13.68
N SER A 219 3.55 -16.33 13.49
CA SER A 219 3.91 -16.89 12.19
C SER A 219 2.85 -17.84 11.62
N ASN A 220 1.85 -18.24 12.42
CA ASN A 220 0.81 -19.18 12.01
C ASN A 220 -0.50 -18.49 11.60
N THR A 221 -0.58 -17.15 11.68
CA THR A 221 -1.78 -16.41 11.29
C THR A 221 -2.04 -16.55 9.79
N ALA A 222 -3.02 -17.40 9.45
CA ALA A 222 -3.56 -17.51 8.11
C ALA A 222 -4.54 -16.36 7.85
N THR A 223 -4.53 -15.84 6.62
CA THR A 223 -5.48 -14.81 6.18
C THR A 223 -6.02 -15.17 4.81
N GLN A 224 -7.26 -14.75 4.55
CA GLN A 224 -7.87 -14.78 3.22
C GLN A 224 -7.84 -13.39 2.57
N ARG A 225 -7.31 -12.38 3.28
CA ARG A 225 -7.23 -11.00 2.81
C ARG A 225 -5.80 -10.67 2.39
N PHE A 226 -5.66 -10.13 1.19
CA PHE A 226 -4.38 -9.80 0.57
C PHE A 226 -4.44 -8.41 -0.05
N ARG A 227 -3.31 -7.70 -0.06
CA ARG A 227 -3.07 -6.54 -0.91
C ARG A 227 -2.14 -6.98 -2.02
N LEU A 228 -2.58 -6.81 -3.27
CA LEU A 228 -1.77 -7.07 -4.45
C LEU A 228 -1.39 -5.74 -5.07
N THR A 229 -0.10 -5.57 -5.38
CA THR A 229 0.44 -4.33 -5.94
C THR A 229 1.20 -4.66 -7.22
N ALA A 230 0.66 -4.27 -8.37
CA ALA A 230 1.33 -4.36 -9.66
C ALA A 230 2.10 -3.08 -9.96
N ARG A 231 3.40 -3.23 -10.22
CA ARG A 231 4.28 -2.14 -10.70
C ARG A 231 4.47 -2.28 -12.20
N VAL A 232 3.81 -1.41 -12.96
CA VAL A 232 3.81 -1.41 -14.43
C VAL A 232 4.85 -0.41 -14.94
N PRO A 233 5.90 -0.85 -15.65
CA PRO A 233 6.92 0.04 -16.17
C PRO A 233 6.35 0.95 -17.28
N LEU A 234 6.73 2.22 -17.25
CA LEU A 234 6.37 3.22 -18.26
C LEU A 234 7.57 3.57 -19.14
N ALA A 235 7.31 4.07 -20.35
CA ALA A 235 8.34 4.34 -21.36
C ALA A 235 9.29 5.49 -20.98
N ASP A 236 8.87 6.36 -20.08
CA ASP A 236 9.62 7.49 -19.52
C ASP A 236 10.50 7.08 -18.32
N GLY A 237 10.53 5.79 -17.98
CA GLY A 237 11.24 5.28 -16.81
C GLY A 237 10.45 5.39 -15.50
N ALA A 238 9.27 6.01 -15.51
CA ALA A 238 8.38 5.98 -14.34
C ALA A 238 7.69 4.61 -14.21
N ALA A 239 6.93 4.42 -13.15
CA ALA A 239 6.06 3.26 -13.01
C ALA A 239 4.65 3.68 -12.61
N ALA A 240 3.64 3.07 -13.22
CA ALA A 240 2.29 3.11 -12.66
C ALA A 240 2.17 2.00 -11.61
N VAL A 241 1.56 2.33 -10.48
CA VAL A 241 1.24 1.38 -9.43
C VAL A 241 -0.26 1.18 -9.42
N VAL A 242 -0.68 -0.08 -9.55
CA VAL A 242 -2.08 -0.52 -9.43
C VAL A 242 -2.14 -1.44 -8.23
N ALA A 243 -3.01 -1.15 -7.27
CA ALA A 243 -3.16 -1.98 -6.08
C ALA A 243 -4.61 -2.40 -5.85
N ARG A 244 -4.81 -3.65 -5.41
CA ARG A 244 -6.11 -4.21 -5.05
C ARG A 244 -6.03 -4.89 -3.71
N SER A 245 -6.95 -4.57 -2.81
CA SER A 245 -7.16 -5.36 -1.60
C SER A 245 -8.33 -6.31 -1.83
N VAL A 246 -8.05 -7.60 -1.68
CA VAL A 246 -8.96 -8.68 -2.03
C VAL A 246 -9.19 -9.62 -0.86
N ASN A 247 -10.33 -10.30 -0.89
CA ASN A 247 -10.64 -11.44 -0.05
C ASN A 247 -10.84 -12.68 -0.94
N LEU A 248 -10.03 -13.73 -0.75
CA LEU A 248 -10.04 -14.97 -1.53
C LEU A 248 -11.14 -15.97 -1.12
N THR A 249 -12.10 -15.58 -0.29
CA THR A 249 -13.23 -16.45 0.08
C THR A 249 -14.11 -16.79 -1.12
N SER A 250 -14.46 -18.06 -1.27
CA SER A 250 -15.18 -18.66 -2.41
C SER A 250 -16.67 -18.31 -2.53
N THR A 251 -17.12 -17.21 -1.92
CA THR A 251 -18.55 -16.86 -1.79
C THR A 251 -18.83 -15.43 -2.24
N ALA A 252 -18.41 -15.07 -3.45
CA ALA A 252 -18.87 -13.81 -4.05
C ALA A 252 -20.20 -14.02 -4.81
N ARG A 253 -21.15 -13.09 -4.65
CA ARG A 253 -22.42 -13.05 -5.40
C ARG A 253 -22.22 -12.74 -6.89
N ASP A 254 -21.04 -12.20 -7.25
CA ASP A 254 -20.76 -11.61 -8.56
C ASP A 254 -20.06 -12.59 -9.53
N GLY A 255 -19.96 -13.87 -9.18
CA GLY A 255 -19.40 -14.93 -10.03
C GLY A 255 -17.86 -15.00 -10.08
N MET A 256 -17.14 -14.06 -9.48
CA MET A 256 -15.69 -14.15 -9.30
C MET A 256 -15.31 -14.99 -8.06
N PRO A 257 -14.20 -15.75 -8.07
CA PRO A 257 -13.81 -16.57 -6.93
C PRO A 257 -13.12 -15.78 -5.80
N TRP A 258 -13.10 -14.45 -5.89
CA TRP A 258 -12.61 -13.51 -4.87
C TRP A 258 -13.46 -12.23 -4.88
N HIS A 259 -13.35 -11.43 -3.82
CA HIS A 259 -14.00 -10.13 -3.70
C HIS A 259 -12.96 -9.02 -3.54
N THR A 260 -12.99 -8.01 -4.41
CA THR A 260 -12.16 -6.80 -4.26
C THR A 260 -12.93 -5.77 -3.44
N TYR A 261 -12.36 -5.31 -2.33
CA TYR A 261 -12.98 -4.31 -1.46
C TYR A 261 -12.25 -2.96 -1.45
N ARG A 262 -11.01 -2.90 -1.96
CA ARG A 262 -10.29 -1.63 -2.19
C ARG A 262 -9.51 -1.69 -3.49
N PHE A 263 -9.49 -0.56 -4.21
CA PHE A 263 -8.73 -0.35 -5.43
C PHE A 263 -8.01 1.00 -5.35
N GLU A 264 -6.74 1.02 -5.73
CA GLU A 264 -5.92 2.23 -5.77
C GLU A 264 -5.09 2.24 -7.05
N GLN A 265 -4.94 3.42 -7.65
CA GLN A 265 -4.04 3.65 -8.76
C GLN A 265 -3.27 4.95 -8.54
N ARG A 266 -1.94 4.89 -8.70
CA ARG A 266 -1.08 6.07 -8.59
C ARG A 266 0.12 6.01 -9.53
N LEU A 267 0.64 7.17 -9.89
CA LEU A 267 1.92 7.28 -10.58
C LEU A 267 3.03 7.28 -9.52
N ARG A 268 4.12 6.55 -9.78
CA ARG A 268 5.33 6.59 -8.96
C ARG A 268 6.50 6.99 -9.85
N GLU A 269 7.15 8.09 -9.50
CA GLU A 269 8.43 8.45 -10.10
C GLU A 269 9.47 7.42 -9.63
N ASP A 270 10.24 6.87 -10.56
CA ASP A 270 11.22 5.82 -10.24
C ASP A 270 12.47 6.44 -9.62
N THR A 271 12.38 6.87 -8.37
CA THR A 271 13.57 7.01 -7.54
C THR A 271 13.94 5.60 -7.09
N ALA A 272 14.88 4.98 -7.80
CA ALA A 272 15.49 3.72 -7.41
C ALA A 272 16.02 3.81 -5.96
N ALA A 273 15.37 3.09 -5.03
CA ALA A 273 15.92 2.59 -3.77
C ALA A 273 14.84 1.76 -3.02
N PRO A 274 15.24 0.71 -2.29
CA PRO A 274 14.43 -0.48 -1.97
C PRO A 274 13.22 -0.23 -1.08
#